data_AF-A0A2P7BU97-F1
#
_entry.id   AF-A0A2P7BU97-F1
#
_cell.length_a   1.000
_cell.length_b   1.000
_cell.length_c   1.000
_cell.angle_alpha   90.00
_cell.angle_beta   90.00
_cell.angle_gamma   90.00
#
_symmetry.space_group_name_H-M   'P 1'
#
loop_
_entity.id
_entity.type
_entity.pdbx_description
1 polymer ?
#
loop_
_entity_poly.entity_id
_entity_poly.type
_entity_poly.pdbx_seq_one_letter_code
_entity_poly.pdbx_strand_id
1 'polypeptide(L)'
;MQQTAHLCSGFRRVRLALAREIGRPAGDPRKGYDLMMPLDGRARLDLRKWEHHQRLCTVRRFRTVGEDVFGHLRRKASGRWYIEYEQDVDYFFHWGDQQFMEGEYICVRSAGKMETYVISAVDAPENFRTFTYEVVS
;
A
#
# COMPACT_ATOMS: atom_id res chain seq x y z
N MET A 1 -8.13 22.30 5.60
CA MET A 1 -8.89 21.49 6.59
C MET A 1 -10.07 20.68 5.98
N GLN A 2 -10.15 20.38 4.67
CA GLN A 2 -11.35 19.72 4.12
C GLN A 2 -11.13 18.48 3.23
N GLN A 3 -9.89 18.02 3.04
CA GLN A 3 -9.66 16.90 2.10
C GLN A 3 -9.89 15.51 2.71
N THR A 4 -9.98 15.40 4.04
CA THR A 4 -10.20 14.13 4.76
C THR A 4 -11.68 13.75 4.87
N ALA A 5 -12.59 14.74 4.82
CA ALA A 5 -14.03 14.54 5.03
C ALA A 5 -14.77 13.90 3.83
N HIS A 6 -14.07 13.72 2.69
CA HIS A 6 -14.62 13.09 1.49
C HIS A 6 -13.69 12.01 0.92
N LEU A 7 -13.01 11.24 1.77
CA LEU A 7 -12.56 9.92 1.34
C LEU A 7 -13.85 9.11 1.08
N CYS A 8 -14.34 9.21 -0.16
CA CYS A 8 -15.55 8.56 -0.63
C CYS A 8 -15.59 7.10 -0.16
N SER A 9 -16.78 6.60 0.14
CA SER A 9 -17.03 5.21 0.49
C SER A 9 -16.14 4.26 -0.34
N GLY A 10 -15.34 3.44 0.33
CA GLY A 10 -14.46 2.44 -0.30
C GLY A 10 -12.96 2.71 -0.23
N PHE A 11 -12.48 3.90 0.17
CA PHE A 11 -11.07 4.02 0.57
C PHE A 11 -10.78 3.16 1.80
N ARG A 12 -9.67 2.43 1.77
CA ARG A 12 -9.23 1.56 2.84
C ARG A 12 -7.76 1.76 3.11
N ARG A 13 -7.42 1.55 4.37
CA ARG A 13 -6.05 1.37 4.80
C ARG A 13 -5.73 -0.12 4.77
N VAL A 14 -4.70 -0.50 4.05
CA VAL A 14 -4.23 -1.90 3.99
C VAL A 14 -2.82 -1.97 4.56
N ARG A 15 -2.61 -2.79 5.59
CA ARG A 15 -1.28 -3.07 6.13
C ARG A 15 -0.76 -4.39 5.60
N LEU A 16 0.46 -4.34 5.08
CA LEU A 16 1.25 -5.50 4.69
C LEU A 16 2.37 -5.68 5.72
N ALA A 17 2.50 -6.89 6.26
CA ALA A 17 3.60 -7.28 7.14
C ALA A 17 4.44 -8.36 6.46
N LEU A 18 5.76 -8.34 6.65
CA LEU A 18 6.64 -9.35 6.05
C LEU A 18 6.19 -10.74 6.51
N ALA A 19 5.88 -11.59 5.54
CA ALA A 19 5.42 -12.95 5.79
C ALA A 19 6.57 -13.82 6.32
N ARG A 20 6.20 -15.01 6.81
CA ARG A 20 7.16 -16.04 7.19
C ARG A 20 7.92 -16.50 5.95
N GLU A 21 9.25 -16.53 6.01
CA GLU A 21 10.12 -17.04 4.95
C GLU A 21 11.24 -17.92 5.52
N ILE A 22 11.95 -18.64 4.65
CA ILE A 22 13.14 -19.41 5.04
C ILE A 22 14.16 -18.42 5.61
N GLY A 23 14.57 -18.63 6.86
CA GLY A 23 15.42 -17.70 7.63
C GLY A 23 14.66 -16.65 8.45
N ARG A 24 13.33 -16.53 8.29
CA ARG A 24 12.44 -15.70 9.13
C ARG A 24 11.13 -16.43 9.41
N PRO A 25 11.15 -17.51 10.21
CA PRO A 25 9.98 -18.37 10.42
C PRO A 25 8.82 -17.65 11.14
N ALA A 26 9.09 -16.55 11.85
CA ALA A 26 8.06 -15.75 12.51
C ALA A 26 7.48 -14.64 11.61
N GLY A 27 8.08 -14.36 10.44
CA GLY A 27 7.86 -13.11 9.71
C GLY A 27 8.44 -11.90 10.45
N ASP A 28 8.08 -10.69 10.03
CA ASP A 28 8.44 -9.47 10.76
C ASP A 28 7.37 -8.37 10.61
N PRO A 29 6.53 -8.13 11.64
CA PRO A 29 5.49 -7.10 11.57
C PRO A 29 6.04 -5.67 11.58
N ARG A 30 7.34 -5.48 11.81
CA ARG A 30 8.03 -4.18 11.76
C ARG A 30 8.66 -3.90 10.40
N LYS A 31 8.49 -4.81 9.43
CA LYS A 31 8.87 -4.61 8.04
C LYS A 31 7.64 -4.79 7.16
N GLY A 32 7.30 -3.78 6.37
CA GLY A 32 6.03 -3.79 5.67
C GLY A 32 5.68 -2.52 4.92
N TYR A 33 4.41 -2.46 4.54
CA TYR A 33 3.80 -1.35 3.84
C TYR A 33 2.48 -0.97 4.51
N ASP A 34 2.20 0.32 4.60
CA ASP A 34 0.85 0.83 4.84
C ASP A 34 0.38 1.52 3.57
N LEU A 35 -0.80 1.15 3.10
CA LEU A 35 -1.36 1.59 1.84
C LEU A 35 -2.66 2.32 2.11
N MET A 36 -2.86 3.47 1.48
CA MET A 36 -4.17 4.11 1.35
C MET A 36 -4.62 3.95 -0.10
N MET A 37 -5.75 3.28 -0.35
CA MET A 37 -6.24 3.06 -1.71
C MET A 37 -7.74 2.74 -1.74
N PRO A 38 -8.43 3.01 -2.86
CA PRO A 38 -9.83 2.67 -3.01
C PRO A 38 -9.99 1.17 -3.33
N LEU A 39 -10.84 0.49 -2.57
CA LEU A 39 -11.28 -0.86 -2.85
C LEU A 39 -12.75 -0.88 -3.33
N ASP A 40 -13.07 -1.82 -4.19
CA ASP A 40 -14.42 -2.12 -4.65
C ASP A 40 -15.16 -3.07 -3.68
N GLY A 41 -16.40 -3.42 -4.00
CA GLY A 41 -17.23 -4.32 -3.18
C GLY A 41 -16.70 -5.76 -3.09
N ARG A 42 -15.68 -6.13 -3.86
CA ARG A 42 -14.99 -7.43 -3.84
C ARG A 42 -13.60 -7.34 -3.21
N ALA A 43 -13.32 -6.25 -2.48
CA ALA A 43 -12.03 -5.96 -1.88
C ALA A 43 -10.86 -5.91 -2.89
N ARG A 44 -11.13 -5.59 -4.16
CA ARG A 44 -10.08 -5.37 -5.18
C ARG A 44 -9.85 -3.89 -5.36
N LEU A 45 -8.70 -3.51 -5.91
CA LEU A 45 -8.43 -2.11 -6.20
C LEU A 45 -9.46 -1.55 -7.20
N ASP A 46 -10.18 -0.49 -6.81
CA ASP A 46 -11.10 0.21 -7.69
C ASP A 46 -10.31 1.11 -8.64
N LEU A 47 -10.10 0.62 -9.87
CA LEU A 47 -9.30 1.32 -10.89
C LEU A 47 -9.86 2.70 -11.23
N ARG A 48 -11.19 2.85 -11.32
CA ARG A 48 -11.82 4.13 -11.67
C ARG A 48 -11.62 5.15 -10.57
N LYS A 49 -11.84 4.77 -9.31
CA LYS A 49 -11.55 5.67 -8.18
C LYS A 49 -10.07 5.96 -8.05
N TRP A 50 -9.19 4.99 -8.29
CA TRP A 50 -7.75 5.25 -8.31
C TRP A 50 -7.40 6.30 -9.36
N GLU A 51 -7.90 6.20 -10.60
CA GLU A 51 -7.65 7.17 -11.67
C GLU A 51 -8.07 8.59 -11.28
N HIS A 52 -9.22 8.76 -10.63
CA HIS A 52 -9.70 10.07 -10.19
C HIS A 52 -9.00 10.60 -8.93
N HIS A 53 -8.47 9.72 -8.07
CA HIS A 53 -7.97 10.07 -6.74
C HIS A 53 -6.51 9.62 -6.50
N GLN A 54 -5.67 9.60 -7.55
CA GLN A 54 -4.28 9.11 -7.47
C GLN A 54 -3.43 9.79 -6.40
N ARG A 55 -3.70 11.07 -6.09
CA ARG A 55 -2.99 11.82 -5.03
C ARG A 55 -3.27 11.29 -3.63
N LEU A 56 -4.45 10.71 -3.40
CA LEU A 56 -4.85 10.11 -2.14
C LEU A 56 -4.33 8.67 -1.98
N CYS A 57 -3.83 8.09 -3.07
CA CYS A 57 -3.31 6.72 -3.08
C CYS A 57 -1.84 6.69 -2.63
N THR A 58 -1.63 6.82 -1.33
CA THR A 58 -0.30 6.94 -0.71
C THR A 58 0.18 5.61 -0.12
N VAL A 59 1.50 5.49 -0.01
CA VAL A 59 2.17 4.32 0.57
C VAL A 59 3.24 4.77 1.55
N ARG A 60 3.29 4.13 2.72
CA ARG A 60 4.43 4.18 3.65
C ARG A 60 5.12 2.82 3.64
N ARG A 61 6.41 2.78 3.31
CA ARG A 61 7.27 1.60 3.46
C ARG A 61 8.06 1.75 4.76
N PHE A 62 7.96 0.76 5.64
CA PHE A 62 8.63 0.75 6.94
C PHE A 62 9.51 -0.50 7.05
N ARG A 63 10.74 -0.36 7.56
CA ARG A 63 11.73 -1.46 7.68
C ARG A 63 12.59 -1.30 8.93
N THR A 64 13.26 -0.16 9.03
CA THR A 64 14.03 0.28 10.20
C THR A 64 13.23 1.36 10.89
N VAL A 65 13.20 1.34 12.22
CA VAL A 65 12.53 2.38 13.00
C VAL A 65 13.15 3.74 12.67
N GLY A 66 12.33 4.68 12.18
CA GLY A 66 12.76 6.04 11.84
C GLY A 66 13.17 6.26 10.38
N GLU A 67 13.18 5.21 9.55
CA GLU A 67 13.57 5.29 8.13
C GLU A 67 12.39 5.00 7.19
N ASP A 68 11.20 5.43 7.58
CA ASP A 68 10.01 5.24 6.77
C ASP A 68 10.12 6.06 5.48
N VAL A 69 9.78 5.43 4.36
CA VAL A 69 9.77 6.08 3.05
C VAL A 69 8.34 6.18 2.54
N PHE A 70 7.96 7.36 2.06
CA PHE A 70 6.62 7.65 1.57
C PHE A 70 6.60 7.78 0.05
N GLY A 71 5.55 7.26 -0.57
CA GLY A 71 5.40 7.25 -2.02
C GLY A 71 3.95 7.14 -2.45
N HIS A 72 3.75 6.89 -3.74
CA HIS A 72 2.42 6.80 -4.34
C HIS A 72 2.22 5.52 -5.14
N LEU A 73 1.01 4.97 -5.08
CA LEU A 73 0.60 3.86 -5.93
C LEU A 73 0.36 4.36 -7.36
N ARG A 74 1.14 3.82 -8.31
CA ARG A 74 1.12 4.17 -9.73
C ARG A 74 0.91 2.95 -10.62
N ARG A 75 0.50 3.20 -11.86
CA ARG A 75 0.28 2.18 -12.88
C ARG A 75 0.95 2.59 -14.19
N LYS A 76 1.73 1.70 -14.79
CA LYS A 76 2.28 1.89 -16.14
C LYS A 76 1.19 1.65 -17.19
N ALA A 77 1.40 2.15 -18.41
CA ALA A 77 0.53 1.89 -19.56
C ALA A 77 0.37 0.37 -19.86
N SER A 78 1.40 -0.44 -19.54
CA SER A 78 1.34 -1.90 -19.62
C SER A 78 0.40 -2.57 -18.61
N GLY A 79 -0.20 -1.79 -17.70
CA GLY A 79 -1.05 -2.27 -16.63
C GLY A 79 -0.32 -2.68 -15.35
N ARG A 80 1.02 -2.63 -15.35
CA ARG A 80 1.85 -2.98 -14.19
C ARG A 80 1.74 -1.93 -13.08
N TRP A 81 1.46 -2.39 -11.87
CA TRP A 81 1.42 -1.56 -10.67
C TRP A 81 2.80 -1.44 -10.03
N TYR A 82 3.10 -0.26 -9.49
CA TYR A 82 4.35 0.04 -8.81
C TYR A 82 4.14 1.15 -7.77
N ILE A 83 5.05 1.20 -6.80
CA ILE A 83 5.12 2.31 -5.85
C ILE A 83 6.27 3.21 -6.28
N GLU A 84 5.93 4.46 -6.50
CA GLU A 84 6.87 5.52 -6.84
C GLU A 84 7.30 6.23 -5.56
N TYR A 85 8.59 6.17 -5.26
CA TYR A 85 9.26 7.01 -4.26
C TYR A 85 10.12 8.05 -4.97
N GLU A 86 10.74 8.95 -4.21
CA GLU A 86 11.63 9.99 -4.78
C GLU A 86 12.84 9.38 -5.53
N GLN A 87 13.44 8.32 -4.99
CA GLN A 87 14.72 7.76 -5.48
C GLN A 87 14.65 6.27 -5.85
N ASP A 88 13.51 5.61 -5.65
CA ASP A 88 13.38 4.16 -5.74
C ASP A 88 11.98 3.75 -6.24
N VAL A 89 11.84 2.51 -6.68
CA VAL A 89 10.56 1.93 -7.13
C VAL A 89 10.41 0.50 -6.65
N ASP A 90 9.27 0.22 -6.03
CA ASP A 90 8.85 -1.15 -5.72
C ASP A 90 7.78 -1.63 -6.71
N TYR A 91 7.81 -2.92 -7.05
CA TYR A 91 6.85 -3.52 -7.98
C TYR A 91 5.99 -4.57 -7.28
N PHE A 92 4.68 -4.44 -7.44
CA PHE A 92 3.71 -5.39 -6.92
C PHE A 92 3.23 -6.31 -8.03
N PHE A 93 3.13 -7.61 -7.73
CA PHE A 93 2.66 -8.62 -8.68
C PHE A 93 1.19 -8.93 -8.43
N HIS A 94 0.45 -9.22 -9.52
CA HIS A 94 -0.99 -9.54 -9.50
C HIS A 94 -1.91 -8.52 -8.82
N TRP A 95 -1.41 -7.30 -8.57
CA TRP A 95 -2.09 -6.26 -7.79
C TRP A 95 -3.49 -5.90 -8.29
N GLY A 96 -3.71 -5.86 -9.61
CA GLY A 96 -5.01 -5.50 -10.19
C GLY A 96 -6.11 -6.54 -9.96
N ASP A 97 -5.73 -7.82 -9.82
CA ASP A 97 -6.66 -8.92 -9.58
C ASP A 97 -6.66 -9.38 -8.11
N GLN A 98 -5.74 -8.84 -7.32
CA GLN A 98 -5.58 -9.16 -5.91
C GLN A 98 -6.79 -8.74 -5.09
N GLN A 99 -7.27 -9.66 -4.25
CA GLN A 99 -8.21 -9.32 -3.19
C GLN A 99 -7.41 -8.89 -1.95
N PHE A 100 -7.73 -7.71 -1.44
CA PHE A 100 -7.12 -7.14 -0.26
C PHE A 100 -7.94 -7.50 0.97
N MET A 101 -7.78 -8.75 1.42
CA MET A 101 -8.40 -9.30 2.62
C MET A 101 -7.31 -9.74 3.59
N GLU A 102 -7.58 -9.66 4.89
CA GLU A 102 -6.62 -10.12 5.90
C GLU A 102 -6.28 -11.60 5.71
N GLY A 103 -5.00 -11.95 5.89
CA GLY A 103 -4.46 -13.29 5.67
C GLY A 103 -4.01 -13.57 4.24
N GLU A 104 -4.43 -12.77 3.25
CA GLU A 104 -3.97 -12.92 1.86
C GLU A 104 -2.51 -12.50 1.70
N TYR A 105 -1.84 -13.05 0.69
CA TYR A 105 -0.42 -12.82 0.44
C TYR A 105 -0.17 -11.99 -0.80
N ILE A 106 0.84 -11.14 -0.73
CA ILE A 106 1.28 -10.26 -1.81
C ILE A 106 2.79 -10.37 -1.97
N CYS A 107 3.23 -10.60 -3.20
CA CYS A 107 4.64 -10.57 -3.56
C CYS A 107 5.04 -9.17 -4.04
N VAL A 108 6.13 -8.66 -3.49
CA VAL A 108 6.71 -7.36 -3.81
C VAL A 108 8.15 -7.55 -4.23
N ARG A 109 8.54 -6.96 -5.37
CA ARG A 109 9.95 -6.79 -5.72
C ARG A 109 10.41 -5.43 -5.23
N SER A 110 11.40 -5.43 -4.34
CA SER A 110 12.03 -4.23 -3.82
C SER A 110 13.55 -4.36 -3.84
N ALA A 111 14.24 -3.33 -4.33
CA ALA A 111 15.71 -3.34 -4.49
C ALA A 111 16.25 -4.63 -5.14
N GLY A 112 15.53 -5.15 -6.14
CA GLY A 112 15.87 -6.40 -6.83
C GLY A 112 15.54 -7.71 -6.10
N LYS A 113 15.15 -7.67 -4.82
CA LYS A 113 14.73 -8.86 -4.06
C LYS A 113 13.22 -9.08 -4.15
N MET A 114 12.80 -10.33 -4.31
CA MET A 114 11.42 -10.75 -4.16
C MET A 114 11.13 -11.07 -2.69
N GLU A 115 10.10 -10.46 -2.12
CA GLU A 115 9.66 -10.68 -0.75
C GLU A 115 8.15 -10.85 -0.71
N THR A 116 7.67 -11.75 0.16
CA THR A 116 6.25 -12.00 0.35
C THR A 116 5.78 -11.32 1.63
N TYR A 117 4.64 -10.67 1.54
CA TYR A 117 3.97 -9.99 2.64
C TYR A 117 2.58 -10.59 2.83
N VAL A 118 2.12 -10.63 4.07
CA VAL A 118 0.73 -10.95 4.41
C VAL A 118 -0.03 -9.66 4.66
N ILE A 119 -1.28 -9.60 4.21
CA ILE A 119 -2.20 -8.53 4.58
C ILE A 119 -2.60 -8.76 6.03
N SER A 120 -2.11 -7.92 6.94
CA SER A 120 -2.33 -8.08 8.38
C SER A 120 -3.43 -7.19 8.94
N ALA A 121 -3.92 -6.21 8.18
CA ALA A 121 -5.08 -5.41 8.55
C ALA A 121 -5.72 -4.74 7.32
N VAL A 122 -7.04 -4.60 7.30
CA VAL A 122 -7.81 -3.83 6.30
C VAL A 122 -8.87 -2.94 6.95
N ASP A 123 -8.49 -1.70 7.23
CA ASP A 123 -9.29 -0.78 8.05
C ASP A 123 -9.98 0.32 7.23
N ALA A 124 -11.04 0.90 7.82
CA ALA A 124 -11.54 2.20 7.39
C ALA A 124 -10.47 3.29 7.62
N PRO A 125 -10.43 4.35 6.79
CA PRO A 125 -9.39 5.37 6.85
C PRO A 125 -9.38 6.17 8.16
N GLU A 126 -10.49 6.16 8.89
CA GLU A 126 -10.78 6.96 10.10
C GLU A 126 -9.95 6.53 11.32
N ASN A 127 -9.53 5.25 11.36
CA ASN A 127 -8.82 4.65 12.50
C ASN A 127 -7.30 4.88 12.47
N PHE A 128 -6.80 5.65 11.50
CA PHE A 128 -5.38 5.93 11.40
C PHE A 128 -5.13 7.43 11.33
N ARG A 129 -4.23 7.94 12.19
CA ARG A 129 -3.74 9.31 12.07
C ARG A 129 -3.11 9.44 10.68
N THR A 130 -3.81 10.13 9.79
CA THR A 130 -3.27 10.54 8.50
C THR A 130 -1.97 11.27 8.81
N PHE A 131 -0.83 10.73 8.40
CA PHE A 131 0.38 11.53 8.34
C PHE A 131 0.17 12.51 7.19
N THR A 132 -0.55 13.60 7.44
CA THR A 132 -0.51 14.79 6.60
C THR A 132 0.90 15.34 6.73
N TYR A 133 1.83 14.81 5.95
CA TYR A 133 2.99 15.57 5.55
C TYR A 133 2.46 16.62 4.59
N GLU A 134 2.53 17.88 5.01
CA GLU A 134 2.38 19.00 4.10
C GLU A 134 3.38 18.79 2.98
N VAL A 135 2.88 18.42 1.79
CA VAL A 135 3.65 18.54 0.57
C VAL A 135 3.83 20.04 0.41
N VAL A 136 4.95 20.56 0.90
CA VAL A 136 5.37 21.93 0.64
C VAL A 136 5.51 22.02 -0.88
N SER A 137 4.60 22.78 -1.47
CA SER A 137 4.50 23.09 -2.89
C SER A 137 5.76 23.75 -3.44
#